data_AF-A0AAW0EQM1-F1
#
_entry.id   AF-A0AAW0EQM1-F1
#
_cell.length_a   1.000
_cell.length_b   1.000
_cell.length_c   1.000
_cell.angle_alpha   90.00
_cell.angle_beta   90.00
_cell.angle_gamma   90.00
#
_symmetry.space_group_name_H-M   'P 1'
#
loop_
_entity.id
_entity.type
_entity.pdbx_description
1 polymer ?
#
loop_
_entity_poly.entity_id
_entity_poly.type
_entity_poly.pdbx_seq_one_letter_code
_entity_poly.pdbx_strand_id
1 'polypeptide(L)'
;MLKCSVALLRRGKPRPRAGMFPDKYRRVPTLLKPQQGGQQHFNTFLIRSSNDALEAQQQQERQQRLQGGGAERVSTDATSTITGGGGAGGEWGSAHPRLPQADVDGTRHRSSAEAIAAEMQQLAAHDGVTAQRGFNERLWYEQEQRRMRGGGGGDGDGAAVARSSDTAAEAQPGVLPERILGDEYFASKFGFSLLKGQPQDAAMADDGVRAYAQLDLWGEMPKYNRDFVFLYLVSRRRNTYAVAYDYGGRRLLTTYTAGNRGLKGGDRGFRGDGSTDNGHQVTSMYLADLLPKIREARAAAGRPLGRGEKVDLVVRVMGFYNGRQGAVRAVQDRSVDYRVRYLEDVTPFPLNGPKMPRGVFR
;
A
#
# COMPACT_ATOMS: atom_id res chain seq x y z
N MET A 1 -8.56 54.86 -47.93
CA MET A 1 -7.34 54.03 -47.83
C MET A 1 -7.71 52.67 -47.24
N LEU A 2 -7.93 51.69 -48.12
CA LEU A 2 -8.25 50.30 -47.77
C LEU A 2 -7.00 49.63 -47.17
N LYS A 3 -6.99 49.38 -45.86
CA LYS A 3 -5.92 48.60 -45.21
C LYS A 3 -6.17 47.12 -45.49
N CYS A 4 -5.42 46.58 -46.44
CA CYS A 4 -5.39 45.17 -46.82
C CYS A 4 -5.15 44.27 -45.58
N SER A 5 -6.17 43.51 -45.20
CA SER A 5 -6.03 42.38 -44.29
C SER A 5 -5.29 41.26 -45.01
N VAL A 6 -3.98 41.17 -44.76
CA VAL A 6 -3.15 40.04 -45.16
C VAL A 6 -3.56 38.82 -44.33
N ALA A 7 -4.68 38.21 -44.67
CA ALA A 7 -5.00 36.85 -44.28
C ALA A 7 -4.08 35.92 -45.08
N LEU A 8 -2.85 35.75 -44.59
CA LEU A 8 -1.95 34.69 -45.07
C LEU A 8 -2.61 33.34 -44.77
N LEU A 9 -3.35 32.81 -45.74
CA LEU A 9 -3.60 31.37 -45.87
C LEU A 9 -2.23 30.69 -45.91
N ARG A 10 -1.75 30.19 -44.77
CA ARG A 10 -0.48 29.47 -44.69
C ARG A 10 -0.65 28.16 -45.47
N ARG A 11 -0.04 28.10 -46.65
CA ARG A 11 -0.05 26.98 -47.60
C ARG A 11 0.37 25.67 -46.91
N GLY A 12 -0.52 24.68 -46.88
CA GLY A 12 -0.22 23.24 -46.68
C GLY A 12 0.47 22.79 -45.37
N LYS A 13 0.77 23.68 -44.40
CA LYS A 13 1.45 23.31 -43.15
C LYS A 13 0.45 23.17 -41.98
N PRO A 14 0.67 22.22 -41.05
CA PRO A 14 -0.12 22.13 -39.83
C PRO A 14 -0.15 23.45 -39.07
N ARG A 15 -1.31 23.80 -38.51
CA ARG A 15 -1.48 25.03 -37.73
C ARG A 15 -0.55 24.99 -36.50
N PRO A 16 0.12 26.10 -36.15
CA PRO A 16 0.86 26.19 -34.89
C PRO A 16 -0.03 25.86 -33.69
N ARG A 17 0.53 25.22 -32.66
CA ARG A 17 -0.18 24.98 -31.39
C ARG A 17 -0.64 26.31 -30.79
N ALA A 18 -1.75 26.31 -30.04
CA ALA A 18 -2.38 27.55 -29.56
C ALA A 18 -1.42 28.49 -28.78
N GLY A 19 -0.49 27.92 -28.00
CA GLY A 19 0.52 28.69 -27.25
C GLY A 19 1.66 29.27 -28.10
N MET A 20 1.73 28.95 -29.41
CA MET A 20 2.66 29.60 -30.34
C MET A 20 2.16 30.95 -30.86
N PHE A 21 0.90 31.28 -30.56
CA PHE A 21 0.36 32.61 -30.82
C PHE A 21 0.54 33.48 -29.57
N PRO A 22 0.80 34.79 -29.73
CA PRO A 22 0.80 35.70 -28.60
C PRO A 22 -0.55 35.64 -27.87
N ASP A 23 -0.57 35.84 -26.54
CA ASP A 23 -1.78 35.71 -25.73
C ASP A 23 -2.96 36.45 -26.38
N LYS A 24 -4.07 35.73 -26.55
CA LYS A 24 -5.32 36.22 -27.15
C LYS A 24 -5.79 37.48 -26.42
N TYR A 25 -5.60 37.52 -25.10
CA TYR A 25 -6.00 38.64 -24.25
C TYR A 25 -4.80 39.47 -23.79
N ARG A 26 -3.68 39.48 -24.51
CA ARG A 26 -2.47 40.25 -24.14
C ARG A 26 -2.71 41.75 -23.98
N ARG A 27 -3.73 42.28 -24.65
CA ARG A 27 -4.12 43.70 -24.58
C ARG A 27 -5.10 44.01 -23.46
N VAL A 28 -5.54 42.99 -22.71
CA VAL A 28 -6.47 43.13 -21.59
C VAL A 28 -5.66 43.22 -20.29
N PRO A 29 -5.74 44.34 -19.55
CA PRO A 29 -5.16 44.50 -18.22
C PRO A 29 -5.52 43.34 -17.28
N THR A 30 -4.59 42.96 -16.38
CA THR A 30 -4.79 41.84 -15.44
C THR A 30 -5.97 42.05 -14.50
N LEU A 31 -6.27 43.29 -14.11
CA LEU A 31 -7.42 43.65 -13.26
C LEU A 31 -8.79 43.31 -13.90
N LEU A 32 -8.84 43.12 -15.21
CA LEU A 32 -10.07 42.78 -15.94
C LEU A 32 -10.23 41.26 -16.17
N LYS A 33 -9.22 40.44 -15.84
CA LYS A 33 -9.24 38.98 -16.10
C LYS A 33 -8.65 38.17 -14.92
N PRO A 34 -9.48 37.68 -13.99
CA PRO A 34 -10.91 37.97 -13.83
C PRO A 34 -11.14 39.34 -13.18
N GLN A 35 -12.29 39.97 -13.44
CA GLN A 35 -12.73 41.12 -12.65
C GLN A 35 -12.96 40.68 -11.20
N GLN A 36 -12.30 41.35 -10.26
CA GLN A 36 -12.45 41.13 -8.82
C GLN A 36 -13.71 41.86 -8.29
N GLY A 37 -14.87 41.54 -8.87
CA GLY A 37 -16.16 42.05 -8.41
C GLY A 37 -16.54 41.50 -7.02
N GLY A 38 -17.48 42.15 -6.34
CA GLY A 38 -17.94 41.71 -5.00
C GLY A 38 -17.21 42.35 -3.82
N GLN A 39 -16.36 43.36 -4.05
CA GLN A 39 -15.66 44.11 -3.00
C GLN A 39 -16.60 44.68 -1.92
N GLN A 40 -17.84 45.02 -2.30
CA GLN A 40 -18.89 45.49 -1.39
C GLN A 40 -19.20 44.51 -0.24
N HIS A 41 -18.94 43.21 -0.42
CA HIS A 41 -19.18 42.19 0.60
C HIS A 41 -17.96 41.92 1.48
N PHE A 42 -16.78 42.45 1.14
CA PHE A 42 -15.53 42.16 1.86
C PHE A 42 -15.62 42.55 3.33
N ASN A 43 -16.02 43.80 3.63
CA ASN A 43 -16.19 44.25 5.02
C ASN A 43 -17.28 43.45 5.76
N THR A 44 -18.34 43.05 5.07
CA THR A 44 -19.38 42.20 5.65
C THR A 44 -18.84 40.84 6.05
N PHE A 45 -18.02 40.19 5.21
CA PHE A 45 -17.40 38.91 5.54
C PHE A 45 -16.35 39.03 6.64
N LEU A 46 -15.58 40.12 6.66
CA LEU A 46 -14.61 40.38 7.72
C LEU A 46 -15.31 40.48 9.08
N ILE A 47 -16.36 41.31 9.17
CA ILE A 47 -17.15 41.45 10.41
C ILE A 47 -17.82 40.13 10.79
N ARG A 48 -18.37 39.39 9.82
CA ARG A 48 -18.93 38.05 10.08
C ARG A 48 -17.87 37.10 10.66
N SER A 49 -16.68 37.03 10.07
CA SER A 49 -15.62 36.15 10.58
C SER A 49 -15.18 36.50 12.00
N SER A 50 -15.14 37.80 12.34
CA SER A 50 -14.86 38.25 13.70
C SER A 50 -15.99 37.88 14.67
N ASN A 51 -17.25 38.02 14.24
CA ASN A 51 -18.41 37.62 15.04
C ASN A 51 -18.46 36.10 15.24
N ASP A 52 -18.23 35.33 14.18
CA ASP A 52 -18.18 33.86 14.22
C ASP A 52 -17.07 33.37 15.17
N ALA A 53 -15.91 34.03 15.17
CA ALA A 53 -14.81 33.72 16.10
C ALA A 53 -15.19 34.01 17.56
N LEU A 54 -15.88 35.13 17.83
CA LEU A 54 -16.37 35.45 19.17
C LEU A 54 -17.48 34.50 19.63
N GLU A 55 -18.40 34.13 18.74
CA GLU A 55 -19.44 33.15 19.03
C GLU A 55 -18.84 31.78 19.32
N ALA A 56 -17.82 31.35 18.55
CA ALA A 56 -17.09 30.11 18.81
C ALA A 56 -16.39 30.13 20.18
N GLN A 57 -15.75 31.26 20.54
CA GLN A 57 -15.13 31.44 21.85
C GLN A 57 -16.16 31.37 22.98
N GLN A 58 -17.31 32.06 22.85
CA GLN A 58 -18.38 32.02 23.84
C GLN A 58 -19.02 30.63 23.98
N GLN A 59 -19.15 29.89 22.87
CA GLN A 59 -19.61 28.50 22.91
C GLN A 59 -18.63 27.61 23.66
N GLN A 60 -17.33 27.78 23.45
CA GLN A 60 -16.29 27.05 24.17
C GLN A 60 -16.32 27.37 25.68
N GLU A 61 -16.46 28.64 26.06
CA GLU A 61 -16.62 29.05 27.47
C GLU A 61 -17.91 28.47 28.10
N ARG A 62 -19.03 28.47 27.37
CA ARG A 62 -20.29 27.84 27.84
C ARG A 62 -20.15 26.33 28.01
N GLN A 63 -19.48 25.63 27.09
CA GLN A 63 -19.25 24.19 27.19
C GLN A 63 -18.34 23.85 28.38
N GLN A 64 -17.29 24.64 28.63
CA GLN A 64 -16.45 24.47 29.81
C GLN A 64 -17.21 24.70 31.12
N ARG A 65 -18.10 25.71 31.18
CA ARG A 65 -18.96 25.94 32.36
C ARG A 65 -19.98 24.83 32.60
N LEU A 66 -20.47 24.18 31.55
CA LEU A 66 -21.43 23.07 31.66
C LEU A 66 -20.76 21.72 31.99
N GLN A 67 -19.51 21.49 31.57
CA GLN A 67 -18.73 20.30 31.96
C GLN A 67 -18.09 20.40 33.36
N GLY A 68 -17.87 21.61 33.88
CA GLY A 68 -17.33 21.82 35.23
C GLY A 68 -18.34 21.73 36.39
N GLY A 69 -19.61 21.38 36.10
CA GLY A 69 -20.72 21.50 37.06
C GLY A 69 -21.42 20.19 37.42
N GLY A 70 -20.70 19.11 37.76
CA GLY A 70 -21.36 17.88 38.18
C GLY A 70 -20.47 16.81 38.83
N ALA A 71 -20.19 16.95 40.13
CA ALA A 71 -20.04 15.84 41.08
C ALA A 71 -19.89 16.37 42.51
N GLU A 72 -21.00 16.77 43.11
CA GLU A 72 -21.13 16.84 44.56
C GLU A 72 -21.21 15.40 45.07
N ARG A 73 -20.14 14.88 45.70
CA ARG A 73 -20.19 13.69 46.54
C ARG A 73 -19.55 14.00 47.89
N VAL A 74 -20.41 14.03 48.89
CA VAL A 74 -20.14 14.02 50.32
C VAL A 74 -19.18 12.86 50.67
N SER A 75 -18.03 13.17 51.27
CA SER A 75 -17.59 12.47 52.49
C SER A 75 -16.58 13.29 53.29
N THR A 76 -16.91 13.34 54.58
CA THR A 76 -16.22 13.78 55.79
C THR A 76 -14.72 13.43 55.93
N ASP A 77 -14.09 14.25 56.78
CA ASP A 77 -12.86 14.06 57.57
C ASP A 77 -11.51 14.63 57.07
N ALA A 78 -11.21 15.79 57.68
CA ALA A 78 -10.04 16.09 58.49
C ALA A 78 -8.72 16.53 57.83
N THR A 79 -8.40 17.80 58.12
CA THR A 79 -7.06 18.42 58.30
C THR A 79 -6.29 18.87 57.05
N SER A 80 -6.51 20.12 56.62
CA SER A 80 -5.48 21.18 56.71
C SER A 80 -5.99 22.52 56.18
N THR A 81 -6.23 23.42 57.12
CA THR A 81 -6.07 24.89 57.13
C THR A 81 -6.14 25.69 55.83
N ILE A 82 -7.16 26.54 55.77
CA ILE A 82 -7.42 27.61 54.79
C ILE A 82 -6.71 28.92 55.22
N THR A 83 -6.09 29.61 54.28
CA THR A 83 -6.03 31.10 54.22
C THR A 83 -6.02 31.47 52.72
N GLY A 84 -7.17 31.62 52.06
CA GLY A 84 -7.99 32.85 51.97
C GLY A 84 -7.43 33.80 50.89
N GLY A 85 -8.11 34.25 49.84
CA GLY A 85 -9.46 34.05 49.31
C GLY A 85 -9.69 35.07 48.16
N GLY A 86 -10.63 34.78 47.25
CA GLY A 86 -11.39 35.81 46.52
C GLY A 86 -11.35 35.84 44.98
N GLY A 87 -12.50 35.54 44.35
CA GLY A 87 -12.94 36.05 43.03
C GLY A 87 -12.43 35.28 41.81
N ALA A 88 -13.22 34.43 41.12
CA ALA A 88 -14.37 34.76 40.28
C ALA A 88 -14.08 35.87 39.24
N GLY A 89 -13.81 35.48 37.99
CA GLY A 89 -13.94 36.37 36.83
C GLY A 89 -12.97 36.09 35.68
N GLY A 90 -13.51 35.51 34.59
CA GLY A 90 -13.10 35.75 33.21
C GLY A 90 -11.69 35.33 32.78
N GLU A 91 -11.62 34.28 31.96
CA GLU A 91 -10.49 33.98 31.07
C GLU A 91 -10.25 35.12 30.06
N TRP A 92 -9.61 36.20 30.51
CA TRP A 92 -8.97 37.16 29.63
C TRP A 92 -7.47 37.04 29.86
N GLY A 93 -6.86 36.11 29.14
CA GLY A 93 -5.43 35.85 29.15
C GLY A 93 -5.00 34.97 30.33
N SER A 94 -4.30 33.88 30.04
CA SER A 94 -3.50 33.10 31.00
C SER A 94 -2.32 33.94 31.54
N ALA A 95 -2.57 35.15 32.00
CA ALA A 95 -1.64 35.97 32.76
C ALA A 95 -1.87 35.64 34.23
N HIS A 96 -1.44 34.44 34.64
CA HIS A 96 -1.25 34.13 36.05
C HIS A 96 0.10 34.73 36.45
N PRO A 97 0.16 35.88 37.14
CA PRO A 97 1.43 36.43 37.57
C PRO A 97 2.08 35.45 38.55
N ARG A 98 3.07 34.70 38.08
CA ARG A 98 3.89 33.82 38.91
C ARG A 98 5.12 34.60 39.37
N LEU A 99 5.20 34.86 40.67
CA LEU A 99 6.39 35.43 41.29
C LEU A 99 7.47 34.35 41.33
N PRO A 100 8.70 34.61 40.85
CA PRO A 100 9.78 33.62 40.90
C PRO A 100 10.14 33.22 42.33
N GLN A 101 9.90 34.10 43.32
CA GLN A 101 10.12 33.81 44.74
C GLN A 101 9.11 32.81 45.32
N ALA A 102 8.00 32.53 44.62
CA ALA A 102 7.02 31.53 45.05
C ALA A 102 7.44 30.09 44.69
N ASP A 103 8.47 29.89 43.85
CA ASP A 103 8.97 28.58 43.39
C ASP A 103 10.34 28.20 43.99
N VAL A 104 10.56 28.62 45.25
CA VAL A 104 11.81 28.30 45.97
C VAL A 104 11.86 26.82 46.34
N ASP A 105 10.72 26.21 46.64
CA ASP A 105 10.67 24.79 46.97
C ASP A 105 10.91 23.90 45.72
N GLY A 106 10.44 24.32 44.54
CA GLY A 106 10.71 23.62 43.27
C GLY A 106 12.19 23.65 42.87
N THR A 107 12.85 24.80 43.06
CA THR A 107 14.29 24.93 42.84
C THR A 107 15.13 24.15 43.87
N ARG A 108 14.70 24.13 45.13
CA ARG A 108 15.34 23.31 46.18
C ARG A 108 15.19 21.82 45.92
N HIS A 109 14.03 21.37 45.42
CA HIS A 109 13.81 19.97 45.07
C HIS A 109 14.73 19.51 43.93
N ARG A 110 14.91 20.32 42.88
CA ARG A 110 15.86 20.04 41.79
C ARG A 110 17.32 20.03 42.22
N SER A 111 17.64 20.72 43.32
CA SER A 111 18.98 20.75 43.90
C SER A 111 19.29 19.55 44.79
N SER A 112 18.32 18.63 45.00
CA SER A 112 18.55 17.40 45.76
C SER A 112 19.43 16.43 44.98
N ALA A 113 20.21 15.62 45.71
CA ALA A 113 21.11 14.64 45.10
C ALA A 113 20.36 13.60 44.26
N GLU A 114 19.14 13.23 44.66
CA GLU A 114 18.28 12.29 43.93
C GLU A 114 17.80 12.87 42.59
N ALA A 115 17.38 14.14 42.57
CA ALA A 115 16.97 14.82 41.33
C ALA A 115 18.16 14.96 40.36
N ILE A 116 19.33 15.32 40.87
CA ILE A 116 20.55 15.42 40.07
C ILE A 116 20.96 14.05 39.52
N ALA A 117 20.87 12.99 40.32
CA ALA A 117 21.16 11.63 39.86
C ALA A 117 20.20 11.18 38.75
N ALA A 118 18.91 11.48 38.88
CA ALA A 118 17.91 11.19 37.85
C ALA A 118 18.15 11.98 36.55
N GLU A 119 18.51 13.26 36.65
CA GLU A 119 18.88 14.08 35.48
C GLU A 119 20.15 13.56 34.79
N MET A 120 21.17 13.17 35.56
CA MET A 120 22.38 12.57 35.02
C MET A 120 22.09 11.24 34.31
N GLN A 121 21.18 10.42 34.85
CA GLN A 121 20.74 9.17 34.20
C GLN A 121 19.99 9.45 32.89
N GLN A 122 19.08 10.43 32.86
CA GLN A 122 18.38 10.83 31.64
C GLN A 122 19.36 11.37 30.58
N LEU A 123 20.31 12.21 30.99
CA LEU A 123 21.31 12.76 30.10
C LEU A 123 22.19 11.65 29.50
N ALA A 124 22.69 10.73 30.32
CA ALA A 124 23.47 9.59 29.85
C ALA A 124 22.68 8.69 28.88
N ALA A 125 21.37 8.52 29.09
CA ALA A 125 20.50 7.77 28.18
C ALA A 125 20.29 8.49 26.83
N HIS A 126 20.30 9.82 26.81
CA HIS A 126 20.09 10.64 25.62
C HIS A 126 21.39 11.06 24.90
N ASP A 127 22.56 10.89 25.52
CA ASP A 127 23.88 11.21 24.96
C ASP A 127 24.41 10.14 23.99
N GLY A 128 23.68 9.04 23.81
CA GLY A 128 23.97 8.07 22.75
C GLY A 128 23.83 8.67 21.34
N VAL A 129 24.57 8.13 20.35
CA VAL A 129 24.47 8.58 18.95
C VAL A 129 23.02 8.43 18.45
N THR A 130 22.31 9.55 18.36
CA THR A 130 20.94 9.60 17.85
C THR A 130 20.96 9.60 16.32
N ALA A 131 20.56 8.47 15.73
CA ALA A 131 20.39 8.38 14.27
C ALA A 131 19.21 9.21 13.74
N GLN A 132 18.34 9.69 14.63
CA GLN A 132 17.14 10.46 14.30
C GLN A 132 17.38 11.96 14.53
N ARG A 133 17.50 12.72 13.43
CA ARG A 133 17.68 14.19 13.46
C ARG A 133 16.38 14.97 13.71
N GLY A 134 15.23 14.40 13.41
CA GLY A 134 13.94 15.07 13.51
C GLY A 134 12.77 14.10 13.55
N PHE A 135 11.56 14.62 13.69
CA PHE A 135 10.36 13.78 13.66
C PHE A 135 10.25 13.07 12.31
N ASN A 136 10.10 11.75 12.36
CA ASN A 136 9.89 10.89 11.18
C ASN A 136 8.62 10.08 11.40
N GLU A 137 7.59 10.41 10.61
CA GLU A 137 6.26 9.80 10.71
C GLU A 137 6.32 8.28 10.55
N ARG A 138 7.16 7.75 9.65
CA ARG A 138 7.28 6.31 9.43
C ARG A 138 7.86 5.60 10.66
N LEU A 139 8.92 6.15 11.24
CA LEU A 139 9.52 5.57 12.45
C LEU A 139 8.54 5.62 13.62
N TRP A 140 7.80 6.71 13.77
CA TRP A 140 6.76 6.82 14.78
C TRP A 140 5.66 5.77 14.57
N TYR A 141 5.15 5.61 13.34
CA TYR A 141 4.12 4.63 13.01
C TYR A 141 4.59 3.19 13.25
N GLU A 142 5.81 2.84 12.85
CA GLU A 142 6.37 1.50 13.08
C GLU A 142 6.59 1.23 14.59
N GLN A 143 7.06 2.22 15.36
CA GLN A 143 7.19 2.10 16.82
C GLN A 143 5.83 1.95 17.50
N GLU A 144 4.83 2.71 17.08
CA GLU A 144 3.49 2.63 17.65
C GLU A 144 2.80 1.32 17.26
N GLN A 145 2.97 0.84 16.01
CA GLN A 145 2.52 -0.50 15.63
C GLN A 145 3.19 -1.59 16.46
N ARG A 146 4.49 -1.47 16.78
CA ARG A 146 5.18 -2.40 17.67
C ARG A 146 4.66 -2.32 19.10
N ARG A 147 4.34 -1.14 19.61
CA ARG A 147 3.71 -0.97 20.94
C ARG A 147 2.31 -1.58 20.98
N MET A 148 1.51 -1.37 19.94
CA MET A 148 0.17 -1.94 19.82
C MET A 148 0.20 -3.46 19.65
N ARG A 149 1.18 -4.00 18.90
CA ARG A 149 1.39 -5.46 18.80
C ARG A 149 1.96 -6.05 20.09
N GLY A 150 2.92 -5.40 20.71
CA GLY A 150 3.54 -5.83 21.97
C GLY A 150 2.63 -5.68 23.20
N GLY A 151 1.57 -4.88 23.12
CA GLY A 151 0.53 -4.79 24.16
C GLY A 151 -0.60 -5.81 24.02
N GLY A 152 -0.67 -6.53 22.90
CA GLY A 152 -1.78 -7.45 22.58
C GLY A 152 -1.40 -8.93 22.43
N GLY A 153 -0.13 -9.29 22.54
CA GLY A 153 0.33 -10.67 22.42
C GLY A 153 1.61 -10.89 23.21
N GLY A 154 1.55 -11.80 24.17
CA GLY A 154 2.74 -12.32 24.84
C GLY A 154 3.71 -12.93 23.83
N ASP A 155 4.99 -12.79 24.17
CA ASP A 155 6.16 -13.42 23.59
C ASP A 155 6.43 -13.24 22.08
N GLY A 156 7.58 -12.63 21.80
CA GLY A 156 8.27 -12.83 20.52
C GLY A 156 8.75 -11.55 19.86
N ASP A 157 9.99 -11.20 20.17
CA ASP A 157 10.93 -10.42 19.36
C ASP A 157 10.60 -8.97 18.98
N GLY A 158 11.36 -8.07 19.62
CA GLY A 158 11.44 -6.67 19.24
C GLY A 158 12.00 -5.75 20.33
N ALA A 159 12.21 -6.29 21.53
CA ALA A 159 12.81 -5.57 22.66
C ALA A 159 13.84 -6.45 23.40
N ALA A 160 14.81 -7.00 22.67
CA ALA A 160 16.10 -7.39 23.26
C ALA A 160 17.04 -6.16 23.35
N VAL A 161 16.48 -4.97 23.58
CA VAL A 161 17.23 -3.85 24.15
C VAL A 161 17.30 -4.13 25.63
N ALA A 162 18.46 -4.59 26.09
CA ALA A 162 18.97 -4.43 27.45
C ALA A 162 17.90 -4.12 28.51
N ARG A 163 17.03 -5.10 28.80
CA ARG A 163 16.44 -5.22 30.13
C ARG A 163 17.46 -5.96 30.97
N SER A 164 18.60 -5.33 31.21
CA SER A 164 19.30 -5.52 32.46
C SER A 164 18.34 -5.02 33.53
N SER A 165 17.71 -6.00 34.16
CA SER A 165 16.78 -5.90 35.27
C SER A 165 17.28 -4.98 36.37
N ASP A 166 16.77 -3.75 36.38
CA ASP A 166 16.61 -2.92 37.60
C ASP A 166 15.37 -3.36 38.41
N THR A 167 14.85 -4.56 38.15
CA THR A 167 14.26 -5.31 39.26
C THR A 167 15.42 -5.80 40.10
N ALA A 168 15.70 -5.05 41.16
CA ALA A 168 16.10 -5.64 42.44
C ALA A 168 15.04 -6.68 42.81
N ALA A 169 15.10 -7.83 42.13
CA ALA A 169 14.52 -9.04 42.64
C ALA A 169 15.18 -9.20 43.99
N GLU A 170 14.36 -9.29 45.03
CA GLU A 170 14.69 -10.05 46.22
C GLU A 170 15.17 -11.42 45.73
N ALA A 171 16.46 -11.48 45.40
CA ALA A 171 17.14 -12.71 45.11
C ALA A 171 16.96 -13.53 46.37
N GLN A 172 16.29 -14.67 46.24
CA GLN A 172 16.33 -15.67 47.30
C GLN A 172 17.81 -15.78 47.71
N PRO A 173 18.14 -15.52 48.99
CA PRO A 173 19.52 -15.40 49.42
C PRO A 173 20.17 -16.78 49.33
N GLY A 174 20.82 -17.09 48.21
CA GLY A 174 21.50 -18.37 48.00
C GLY A 174 21.69 -18.84 46.56
N VAL A 175 20.99 -18.30 45.55
CA VAL A 175 21.19 -18.73 44.15
C VAL A 175 22.21 -17.81 43.47
N LEU A 176 23.42 -18.33 43.25
CA LEU A 176 24.44 -17.65 42.45
C LEU A 176 23.90 -17.41 41.03
N PRO A 177 24.17 -16.25 40.40
CA PRO A 177 23.73 -15.98 39.03
C PRO A 177 24.35 -17.00 38.07
N GLU A 178 23.67 -17.26 36.95
CA GLU A 178 24.23 -18.10 35.90
C GLU A 178 25.60 -17.59 35.48
N ARG A 179 26.58 -18.51 35.43
CA ARG A 179 27.95 -18.17 35.08
C ARG A 179 28.01 -17.67 33.64
N ILE A 180 28.30 -16.39 33.46
CA ILE A 180 28.57 -15.81 32.14
C ILE A 180 29.74 -16.58 31.51
N LEU A 181 29.48 -17.13 30.33
CA LEU A 181 30.46 -17.89 29.57
C LEU A 181 31.52 -16.94 29.02
N GLY A 182 32.78 -17.16 29.37
CA GLY A 182 33.90 -16.36 28.88
C GLY A 182 34.29 -16.71 27.45
N ASP A 183 35.12 -15.88 26.84
CA ASP A 183 35.59 -16.07 25.47
C ASP A 183 36.32 -17.41 25.27
N GLU A 184 36.99 -17.93 26.30
CA GLU A 184 37.62 -19.26 26.30
C GLU A 184 36.62 -20.39 26.06
N TYR A 185 35.40 -20.27 26.62
CA TYR A 185 34.34 -21.23 26.39
C TYR A 185 33.93 -21.24 24.91
N PHE A 186 33.76 -20.06 24.31
CA PHE A 186 33.37 -19.94 22.91
C PHE A 186 34.50 -20.29 21.93
N ALA A 187 35.76 -20.05 22.31
CA ALA A 187 36.93 -20.48 21.55
C ALA A 187 37.00 -22.01 21.42
N SER A 188 36.58 -22.74 22.46
CA SER A 188 36.51 -24.21 22.44
C SER A 188 35.33 -24.78 21.64
N LYS A 189 34.32 -23.95 21.32
CA LYS A 189 33.06 -24.37 20.69
C LYS A 189 32.93 -23.79 19.29
N PHE A 190 33.58 -24.44 18.33
CA PHE A 190 33.50 -24.10 16.90
C PHE A 190 32.05 -23.94 16.40
N GLY A 191 31.12 -24.81 16.86
CA GLY A 191 29.70 -24.73 16.46
C GLY A 191 29.00 -23.43 16.85
N PHE A 192 29.35 -22.82 17.99
CA PHE A 192 28.74 -21.56 18.42
C PHE A 192 29.14 -20.38 17.51
N SER A 193 30.39 -20.38 17.03
CA SER A 193 30.89 -19.36 16.11
C SER A 193 30.14 -19.35 14.76
N LEU A 194 29.64 -20.52 14.33
CA LEU A 194 28.84 -20.66 13.11
C LEU A 194 27.41 -20.15 13.28
N LEU A 195 26.85 -20.25 14.50
CA LEU A 195 25.48 -19.79 14.78
C LEU A 195 25.40 -18.26 14.88
N LYS A 196 26.41 -17.60 15.47
CA LYS A 196 26.42 -16.13 15.67
C LYS A 196 26.51 -15.33 14.37
N GLY A 197 27.07 -15.93 13.30
CA GLY A 197 27.25 -15.30 12.00
C GLY A 197 26.26 -15.74 10.93
N GLN A 198 25.37 -16.68 11.22
CA GLN A 198 24.30 -17.03 10.28
C GLN A 198 23.35 -15.84 10.13
N PRO A 199 22.93 -15.51 8.89
CA PRO A 199 21.86 -14.53 8.70
C PRO A 199 20.67 -14.97 9.55
N GLN A 200 20.02 -14.05 10.26
CA GLN A 200 18.89 -14.36 11.15
C GLN A 200 17.79 -15.19 10.45
N ASP A 201 17.67 -15.09 9.13
CA ASP A 201 16.79 -15.91 8.30
C ASP A 201 17.13 -17.41 8.32
N ALA A 202 18.41 -17.78 8.52
CA ALA A 202 18.85 -19.17 8.65
C ALA A 202 18.71 -19.69 10.10
N ALA A 203 18.92 -18.83 11.10
CA ALA A 203 18.80 -19.20 12.51
C ALA A 203 17.34 -19.30 12.99
N MET A 204 16.44 -18.41 12.53
CA MET A 204 15.00 -18.48 12.81
C MET A 204 14.29 -19.62 12.06
N ALA A 205 14.90 -20.15 10.99
CA ALA A 205 14.37 -21.29 10.26
C ALA A 205 14.72 -22.64 10.90
N ASP A 206 15.69 -22.71 11.82
CA ASP A 206 16.16 -23.97 12.39
C ASP A 206 15.61 -24.28 13.80
N ASP A 207 15.12 -23.28 14.55
CA ASP A 207 14.80 -23.46 15.97
C ASP A 207 13.39 -24.02 16.27
N GLY A 208 12.67 -24.55 15.28
CA GLY A 208 11.46 -25.32 15.56
C GLY A 208 10.50 -25.44 14.40
N VAL A 209 10.68 -26.48 13.60
CA VAL A 209 9.78 -26.88 12.49
C VAL A 209 9.81 -25.88 11.33
N ARG A 210 10.78 -26.03 10.42
CA ARG A 210 10.58 -25.55 9.04
C ARG A 210 9.24 -26.06 8.56
N ALA A 211 8.32 -25.15 8.25
CA ALA A 211 7.03 -25.55 7.71
C ALA A 211 7.31 -26.42 6.47
N TYR A 212 6.81 -27.66 6.44
CA TYR A 212 7.04 -28.58 5.32
C TYR A 212 6.68 -27.92 3.97
N ALA A 213 5.72 -26.99 3.97
CA ALA A 213 5.36 -26.17 2.81
C ALA A 213 6.51 -25.35 2.20
N GLN A 214 7.53 -24.97 2.96
CA GLN A 214 8.72 -24.26 2.46
C GLN A 214 9.76 -25.20 1.83
N LEU A 215 9.68 -26.50 2.14
CA LEU A 215 10.53 -27.54 1.54
C LEU A 215 9.84 -28.25 0.37
N ASP A 216 8.51 -28.15 0.30
CA ASP A 216 7.70 -28.84 -0.70
C ASP A 216 7.83 -28.17 -2.08
N LEU A 217 8.54 -28.85 -2.99
CA LEU A 217 8.68 -28.50 -4.40
C LEU A 217 7.32 -28.34 -5.12
N TRP A 218 6.28 -29.04 -4.64
CA TRP A 218 4.94 -29.02 -5.23
C TRP A 218 3.96 -28.12 -4.48
N GLY A 219 4.40 -27.47 -3.39
CA GLY A 219 3.54 -26.65 -2.55
C GLY A 219 2.92 -25.49 -3.31
N GLU A 220 3.73 -24.81 -4.13
CA GLU A 220 3.33 -23.69 -4.99
C GLU A 220 2.86 -24.11 -6.39
N MET A 221 3.00 -25.40 -6.75
CA MET A 221 2.65 -25.88 -8.08
C MET A 221 1.13 -25.97 -8.31
N PRO A 222 0.66 -25.81 -9.56
CA PRO A 222 -0.75 -25.90 -9.88
C PRO A 222 -1.34 -27.28 -9.54
N LYS A 223 -2.47 -27.29 -8.83
CA LYS A 223 -3.21 -28.50 -8.46
C LYS A 223 -4.41 -28.67 -9.39
N TYR A 224 -4.23 -29.50 -10.42
CA TYR A 224 -5.25 -29.67 -11.46
C TYR A 224 -6.33 -30.69 -11.09
N ASN A 225 -7.57 -30.40 -11.48
CA ASN A 225 -8.69 -31.33 -11.42
C ASN A 225 -9.03 -31.88 -12.80
N ARG A 226 -9.65 -33.07 -12.85
CA ARG A 226 -10.09 -33.71 -14.10
C ARG A 226 -11.12 -32.89 -14.88
N ASP A 227 -11.87 -32.02 -14.20
CA ASP A 227 -12.92 -31.20 -14.80
C ASP A 227 -12.40 -29.83 -15.31
N PHE A 228 -11.09 -29.58 -15.22
CA PHE A 228 -10.48 -28.34 -15.70
C PHE A 228 -10.39 -28.29 -17.21
N VAL A 229 -10.67 -27.10 -17.75
CA VAL A 229 -10.48 -26.79 -19.16
C VAL A 229 -9.25 -25.91 -19.32
N PHE A 230 -8.31 -26.34 -20.16
CA PHE A 230 -7.08 -25.63 -20.46
C PHE A 230 -7.27 -24.73 -21.67
N LEU A 231 -7.35 -23.43 -21.44
CA LEU A 231 -7.47 -22.41 -22.48
C LEU A 231 -6.09 -21.88 -22.86
N TYR A 232 -5.64 -22.17 -24.07
CA TYR A 232 -4.42 -21.63 -24.64
C TYR A 232 -4.71 -20.34 -25.41
N LEU A 233 -4.08 -19.26 -24.97
CA LEU A 233 -4.09 -17.96 -25.63
C LEU A 233 -2.72 -17.70 -26.23
N VAL A 234 -2.61 -17.84 -27.55
CA VAL A 234 -1.33 -17.68 -28.25
C VAL A 234 -1.32 -16.36 -28.99
N SER A 235 -0.53 -15.43 -28.47
CA SER A 235 -0.24 -14.15 -29.08
C SER A 235 1.00 -14.26 -29.95
N ARG A 236 0.89 -13.93 -31.24
CA ARG A 236 2.01 -13.88 -32.20
C ARG A 236 2.12 -12.48 -32.79
N ARG A 237 3.26 -12.18 -33.43
CA ARG A 237 3.55 -10.88 -34.03
C ARG A 237 2.44 -10.33 -34.95
N ARG A 238 1.80 -11.19 -35.73
CA ARG A 238 0.80 -10.82 -36.76
C ARG A 238 -0.48 -11.66 -36.70
N ASN A 239 -0.74 -12.30 -35.57
CA ASN A 239 -1.94 -13.11 -35.37
C ASN A 239 -2.11 -13.41 -33.88
N THR A 240 -3.35 -13.61 -33.46
CA THR A 240 -3.69 -14.10 -32.12
C THR A 240 -4.70 -15.22 -32.29
N TYR A 241 -4.58 -16.27 -31.49
CA TYR A 241 -5.56 -17.36 -31.50
C TYR A 241 -5.81 -17.95 -30.13
N ALA A 242 -7.01 -18.52 -29.98
CA ALA A 242 -7.47 -19.18 -28.79
C ALA A 242 -7.85 -20.64 -29.12
N VAL A 243 -7.52 -21.56 -28.22
CA VAL A 243 -7.91 -22.97 -28.29
C VAL A 243 -8.06 -23.54 -26.88
N ALA A 244 -9.03 -24.41 -26.67
CA ALA A 244 -9.31 -25.07 -25.40
C ALA A 244 -9.21 -26.59 -25.53
N TYR A 245 -8.63 -27.19 -24.50
CA TYR A 245 -8.48 -28.62 -24.34
C TYR A 245 -9.08 -29.05 -23.00
N ASP A 246 -9.59 -30.28 -22.98
CA ASP A 246 -9.95 -30.95 -21.75
C ASP A 246 -8.70 -31.46 -21.01
N TYR A 247 -8.84 -31.90 -19.76
CA TYR A 247 -7.74 -32.45 -18.96
C TYR A 247 -7.04 -33.63 -19.65
N GLY A 248 -7.79 -34.46 -20.39
CA GLY A 248 -7.24 -35.56 -21.19
C GLY A 248 -6.53 -35.15 -22.49
N GLY A 249 -6.35 -33.84 -22.75
CA GLY A 249 -5.71 -33.34 -23.96
C GLY A 249 -6.60 -33.40 -25.21
N ARG A 250 -7.88 -33.75 -25.07
CA ARG A 250 -8.84 -33.73 -26.17
C ARG A 250 -9.25 -32.29 -26.49
N ARG A 251 -9.20 -31.92 -27.76
CA ARG A 251 -9.62 -30.60 -28.23
C ARG A 251 -11.14 -30.45 -28.17
N LEU A 252 -11.63 -29.38 -27.55
CA LEU A 252 -13.07 -29.11 -27.40
C LEU A 252 -13.68 -28.39 -28.61
N LEU A 253 -12.99 -27.37 -29.11
CA LEU A 253 -13.42 -26.56 -30.24
C LEU A 253 -12.21 -26.26 -31.14
N THR A 254 -12.46 -26.14 -32.44
CA THR A 254 -11.41 -25.79 -33.43
C THR A 254 -10.79 -24.43 -33.11
N THR A 255 -9.50 -24.28 -33.37
CA THR A 255 -8.75 -23.04 -33.08
C THR A 255 -9.35 -21.83 -33.79
N TYR A 256 -9.67 -20.77 -33.04
CA TYR A 256 -10.06 -19.50 -33.62
C TYR A 256 -8.86 -18.61 -33.76
N THR A 257 -8.60 -18.15 -34.98
CA THR A 257 -7.52 -17.23 -35.29
C THR A 257 -8.10 -15.91 -35.79
N ALA A 258 -7.35 -14.82 -35.65
CA ALA A 258 -7.76 -13.53 -36.22
C ALA A 258 -7.98 -13.62 -37.74
N GLY A 259 -7.24 -14.50 -38.43
CA GLY A 259 -7.46 -14.81 -39.85
C GLY A 259 -8.79 -15.50 -40.13
N ASN A 260 -9.10 -16.57 -39.40
CA ASN A 260 -10.32 -17.37 -39.61
C ASN A 260 -11.60 -16.56 -39.32
N ARG A 261 -11.48 -15.52 -38.51
CA ARG A 261 -12.59 -14.63 -38.13
C ARG A 261 -12.68 -13.36 -38.98
N GLY A 262 -11.91 -13.27 -40.07
CA GLY A 262 -11.95 -12.13 -41.00
C GLY A 262 -11.37 -10.83 -40.42
N LEU A 263 -10.65 -10.89 -39.31
CA LEU A 263 -10.04 -9.72 -38.64
C LEU A 263 -8.66 -9.35 -39.23
N LYS A 264 -8.24 -10.07 -40.27
CA LYS A 264 -6.94 -9.96 -40.92
C LYS A 264 -7.13 -9.84 -42.43
N GLY A 265 -6.28 -9.05 -43.08
CA GLY A 265 -6.25 -8.94 -44.54
C GLY A 265 -7.07 -7.80 -45.15
N GLY A 266 -7.59 -6.87 -44.32
CA GLY A 266 -8.28 -5.67 -44.81
C GLY A 266 -7.42 -4.40 -44.89
N ASP A 267 -8.09 -3.29 -45.17
CA ASP A 267 -7.66 -1.87 -45.25
C ASP A 267 -6.50 -1.44 -44.36
N ARG A 268 -6.54 -1.92 -43.10
CA ARG A 268 -5.71 -1.43 -42.00
C ARG A 268 -4.25 -1.89 -42.08
N GLY A 269 -3.94 -2.84 -42.97
CA GLY A 269 -2.60 -3.34 -43.21
C GLY A 269 -2.03 -4.19 -42.06
N PHE A 270 -0.87 -4.79 -42.32
CA PHE A 270 -0.34 -5.84 -41.44
C PHE A 270 0.10 -5.40 -40.04
N ARG A 271 0.27 -4.09 -39.82
CA ARG A 271 0.63 -3.52 -38.52
C ARG A 271 -0.50 -3.69 -37.50
N GLY A 272 -1.75 -3.69 -37.98
CA GLY A 272 -2.93 -3.91 -37.15
C GLY A 272 -3.30 -5.37 -36.91
N ASP A 273 -2.75 -6.33 -37.68
CA ASP A 273 -3.14 -7.75 -37.62
C ASP A 273 -2.99 -8.36 -36.22
N GLY A 274 -1.91 -8.00 -35.51
CA GLY A 274 -1.58 -8.50 -34.17
C GLY A 274 -1.97 -7.54 -33.04
N SER A 275 -2.98 -6.69 -33.25
CA SER A 275 -3.43 -5.70 -32.27
C SER A 275 -4.04 -6.33 -31.02
N THR A 276 -4.11 -5.54 -29.96
CA THR A 276 -4.79 -5.88 -28.71
C THR A 276 -6.28 -6.18 -28.95
N ASP A 277 -6.96 -5.37 -29.76
CA ASP A 277 -8.39 -5.52 -30.05
C ASP A 277 -8.69 -6.81 -30.79
N ASN A 278 -7.85 -7.19 -31.75
CA ASN A 278 -8.00 -8.47 -32.45
C ASN A 278 -7.86 -9.66 -31.48
N GLY A 279 -6.95 -9.56 -30.50
CA GLY A 279 -6.82 -10.57 -29.44
C GLY A 279 -8.08 -10.68 -28.57
N HIS A 280 -8.70 -9.54 -28.23
CA HIS A 280 -9.96 -9.50 -27.48
C HIS A 280 -11.12 -10.10 -28.27
N GLN A 281 -11.28 -9.72 -29.55
CA GLN A 281 -12.36 -10.20 -30.41
C GLN A 281 -12.28 -11.71 -30.66
N VAL A 282 -11.08 -12.24 -30.99
CA VAL A 282 -10.91 -13.68 -31.21
C VAL A 282 -11.27 -14.49 -29.96
N THR A 283 -10.82 -14.02 -28.79
CA THR A 283 -11.01 -14.74 -27.53
C THR A 283 -12.46 -14.64 -27.04
N SER A 284 -13.10 -13.48 -27.16
CA SER A 284 -14.51 -13.30 -26.79
C SER A 284 -15.45 -14.13 -27.67
N MET A 285 -15.20 -14.20 -28.98
CA MET A 285 -15.91 -15.11 -29.88
C MET A 285 -15.67 -16.58 -29.53
N TYR A 286 -14.42 -16.95 -29.21
CA TYR A 286 -14.09 -18.32 -28.84
C TYR A 286 -14.80 -18.76 -27.56
N LEU A 287 -14.78 -17.92 -26.52
CA LEU A 287 -15.43 -18.22 -25.24
C LEU A 287 -16.97 -18.29 -25.36
N ALA A 288 -17.57 -17.52 -26.27
CA ALA A 288 -19.00 -17.59 -26.53
C ALA A 288 -19.41 -18.95 -27.13
N ASP A 289 -18.63 -19.46 -28.08
CA ASP A 289 -18.88 -20.76 -28.74
C ASP A 289 -18.40 -21.96 -27.90
N LEU A 290 -17.46 -21.74 -26.96
CA LEU A 290 -16.88 -22.79 -26.13
C LEU A 290 -17.86 -23.29 -25.05
N LEU A 291 -18.62 -22.38 -24.43
CA LEU A 291 -19.54 -22.71 -23.32
C LEU A 291 -20.58 -23.80 -23.69
N PRO A 292 -21.33 -23.70 -24.82
CA PRO A 292 -22.26 -24.74 -25.20
C PRO A 292 -21.57 -26.08 -25.48
N LYS A 293 -20.36 -26.07 -26.07
CA LYS A 293 -19.59 -27.29 -26.35
C LYS A 293 -19.12 -27.99 -25.07
N ILE A 294 -18.74 -27.24 -24.04
CA ILE A 294 -18.41 -27.81 -22.73
C ILE A 294 -19.65 -28.45 -22.10
N ARG A 295 -20.82 -27.80 -22.20
CA ARG A 295 -22.08 -28.36 -21.68
C ARG A 295 -22.46 -29.65 -22.39
N GLU A 296 -22.33 -29.71 -23.71
CA GLU A 296 -22.56 -30.93 -24.51
C GLU A 296 -21.61 -32.06 -24.10
N ALA A 297 -20.30 -31.77 -24.02
CA ALA A 297 -19.29 -32.76 -23.66
C ALA A 297 -19.49 -33.31 -22.24
N ARG A 298 -19.81 -32.43 -21.28
CA ARG A 298 -20.09 -32.81 -19.90
C ARG A 298 -21.41 -33.58 -19.75
N ALA A 299 -22.44 -33.21 -20.51
CA ALA A 299 -23.70 -33.97 -20.57
C ALA A 299 -23.47 -35.39 -21.13
N ALA A 300 -22.66 -35.53 -22.18
CA ALA A 300 -22.28 -36.84 -22.73
C ALA A 300 -21.49 -37.70 -21.73
N ALA A 301 -20.72 -37.07 -20.83
CA ALA A 301 -20.01 -37.75 -19.74
C ALA A 301 -20.89 -38.02 -18.50
N GLY A 302 -22.19 -37.71 -18.53
CA GLY A 302 -23.11 -37.91 -17.41
C GLY A 302 -22.97 -36.90 -16.27
N ARG A 303 -22.29 -35.76 -16.50
CA ARG A 303 -22.05 -34.71 -15.51
C ARG A 303 -22.59 -33.36 -16.01
N PRO A 304 -23.91 -33.18 -16.18
CA PRO A 304 -24.46 -31.94 -16.73
C PRO A 304 -24.10 -30.73 -15.86
N LEU A 305 -23.75 -29.61 -16.50
CA LEU A 305 -23.43 -28.36 -15.81
C LEU A 305 -24.71 -27.76 -15.21
N GLY A 306 -24.71 -27.52 -13.90
CA GLY A 306 -25.86 -26.92 -13.21
C GLY A 306 -26.10 -25.46 -13.59
N ARG A 307 -27.30 -24.94 -13.32
CA ARG A 307 -27.60 -23.51 -13.48
C ARG A 307 -26.78 -22.70 -12.47
N GLY A 308 -25.89 -21.84 -12.95
CA GLY A 308 -25.00 -21.02 -12.11
C GLY A 308 -23.66 -21.66 -11.76
N GLU A 309 -23.40 -22.89 -12.23
CA GLU A 309 -22.09 -23.51 -12.11
C GLU A 309 -21.11 -22.88 -13.11
N LYS A 310 -19.91 -22.53 -12.63
CA LYS A 310 -18.85 -21.94 -13.44
C LYS A 310 -17.89 -23.01 -13.94
N VAL A 311 -17.39 -22.83 -15.16
CA VAL A 311 -16.34 -23.70 -15.69
C VAL A 311 -14.99 -23.26 -15.09
N ASP A 312 -14.30 -24.17 -14.42
CA ASP A 312 -12.94 -23.94 -13.94
C ASP A 312 -11.95 -23.96 -15.13
N LEU A 313 -11.28 -22.83 -15.35
CA LEU A 313 -10.31 -22.62 -16.42
C LEU A 313 -8.88 -22.55 -15.87
N VAL A 314 -7.97 -23.17 -16.60
CA VAL A 314 -6.53 -22.90 -16.55
C VAL A 314 -6.16 -22.13 -17.81
N VAL A 315 -5.74 -20.88 -17.65
CA VAL A 315 -5.40 -20.02 -18.78
C VAL A 315 -3.90 -20.12 -19.03
N ARG A 316 -3.52 -20.73 -20.15
CA ARG A 316 -2.14 -20.84 -20.60
C ARG A 316 -1.87 -19.82 -21.68
N VAL A 317 -1.00 -18.86 -21.40
CA VAL A 317 -0.65 -17.79 -22.31
C VAL A 317 0.67 -18.11 -22.99
N MET A 318 0.76 -17.80 -24.28
CA MET A 318 2.00 -17.86 -25.04
C MET A 318 2.25 -16.55 -25.78
N GLY A 319 3.48 -16.09 -25.70
CA GLY A 319 3.99 -14.96 -26.46
C GLY A 319 3.95 -13.63 -25.71
N PHE A 320 4.91 -12.77 -26.05
CA PHE A 320 5.08 -11.43 -25.51
C PHE A 320 4.43 -10.33 -26.38
N TYR A 321 3.57 -10.71 -27.34
CA TYR A 321 2.99 -9.77 -28.31
C TYR A 321 1.68 -9.14 -27.83
N ASN A 322 1.35 -7.98 -28.40
CA ASN A 322 0.24 -7.09 -28.00
C ASN A 322 -1.13 -7.79 -27.83
N GLY A 323 -1.44 -8.76 -28.70
CA GLY A 323 -2.70 -9.52 -28.64
C GLY A 323 -2.98 -10.23 -27.30
N ARG A 324 -1.93 -10.46 -26.49
CA ARG A 324 -2.03 -11.07 -25.16
C ARG A 324 -2.94 -10.28 -24.23
N GLN A 325 -2.78 -8.96 -24.18
CA GLN A 325 -3.51 -8.11 -23.23
C GLN A 325 -5.02 -8.16 -23.48
N GLY A 326 -5.42 -8.09 -24.75
CA GLY A 326 -6.83 -8.15 -25.15
C GLY A 326 -7.43 -9.54 -24.94
N ALA A 327 -6.66 -10.59 -25.21
CA ALA A 327 -7.11 -11.97 -25.01
C ALA A 327 -7.41 -12.27 -23.53
N VAL A 328 -6.51 -11.91 -22.62
CA VAL A 328 -6.73 -12.11 -21.18
C VAL A 328 -7.89 -11.26 -20.67
N ARG A 329 -8.02 -10.01 -21.15
CA ARG A 329 -9.17 -9.14 -20.81
C ARG A 329 -10.51 -9.78 -21.21
N ALA A 330 -10.59 -10.39 -22.40
CA ALA A 330 -11.82 -11.06 -22.85
C ALA A 330 -12.23 -12.24 -21.95
N VAL A 331 -11.27 -12.91 -21.31
CA VAL A 331 -11.55 -13.95 -20.30
C VAL A 331 -12.13 -13.32 -19.04
N GLN A 332 -11.55 -12.20 -18.58
CA GLN A 332 -12.02 -11.47 -17.40
C GLN A 332 -13.46 -10.94 -17.57
N ASP A 333 -13.78 -10.44 -18.77
CA ASP A 333 -15.14 -9.99 -19.11
C ASP A 333 -16.18 -11.11 -19.00
N ARG A 334 -15.75 -12.38 -19.05
CA ARG A 334 -16.58 -13.59 -18.93
C ARG A 334 -16.46 -14.30 -17.57
N SER A 335 -16.09 -13.57 -16.51
CA SER A 335 -15.98 -14.08 -15.13
C SER A 335 -17.30 -14.59 -14.52
N VAL A 336 -18.44 -14.29 -15.15
CA VAL A 336 -19.75 -14.85 -14.79
C VAL A 336 -19.82 -16.34 -15.14
N ASP A 337 -19.34 -16.73 -16.31
CA ASP A 337 -19.42 -18.09 -16.85
C ASP A 337 -18.19 -18.94 -16.49
N TYR A 338 -17.02 -18.29 -16.43
CA TYR A 338 -15.74 -18.96 -16.23
C TYR A 338 -15.05 -18.52 -14.94
N ARG A 339 -14.41 -19.46 -14.24
CA ARG A 339 -13.58 -19.22 -13.06
C ARG A 339 -12.13 -19.57 -13.38
N VAL A 340 -11.26 -18.57 -13.45
CA VAL A 340 -9.82 -18.79 -13.67
C VAL A 340 -9.20 -19.26 -12.35
N ARG A 341 -8.61 -20.46 -12.35
CA ARG A 341 -7.91 -21.03 -11.19
C ARG A 341 -6.42 -20.77 -11.21
N TYR A 342 -5.82 -20.97 -12.39
CA TYR A 342 -4.39 -20.79 -12.62
C TYR A 342 -4.19 -19.99 -13.91
N LEU A 343 -3.23 -19.08 -13.86
CA LEU A 343 -2.74 -18.33 -15.02
C LEU A 343 -1.27 -18.70 -15.22
N GLU A 344 -1.01 -19.45 -16.27
CA GLU A 344 0.32 -19.98 -16.57
C GLU A 344 0.83 -19.34 -17.86
N ASP A 345 2.09 -18.94 -17.88
CA ASP A 345 2.75 -18.46 -19.09
C ASP A 345 3.72 -19.54 -19.58
N VAL A 346 3.39 -20.18 -20.70
CA VAL A 346 4.17 -21.27 -21.31
C VAL A 346 4.95 -20.77 -22.52
N THR A 347 5.37 -19.50 -22.50
CA THR A 347 6.14 -18.90 -23.58
C THR A 347 7.52 -19.57 -23.70
N PRO A 348 7.92 -20.04 -24.90
CA PRO A 348 9.18 -20.72 -25.09
C PRO A 348 10.37 -19.74 -24.98
N PHE A 349 11.39 -20.11 -24.22
CA PHE A 349 12.68 -19.42 -24.14
C PHE A 349 13.76 -20.23 -24.86
N PRO A 350 14.35 -19.72 -25.96
CA PRO A 350 15.36 -20.45 -26.71
C PRO A 350 16.73 -20.41 -26.00
N LEU A 351 17.14 -21.52 -25.38
CA LEU A 351 18.47 -21.71 -24.78
C LEU A 351 19.44 -22.34 -25.79
N ASN A 352 19.75 -21.63 -26.89
CA ASN A 352 20.57 -22.13 -28.02
C ASN A 352 19.92 -23.30 -28.81
N GLY A 353 18.70 -23.09 -29.30
CA GLY A 353 18.01 -24.02 -30.19
C GLY A 353 18.46 -23.98 -31.66
N PRO A 354 17.71 -24.60 -32.59
CA PRO A 354 18.04 -24.59 -34.01
C PRO A 354 18.10 -23.17 -34.58
N LYS A 355 18.90 -22.98 -35.63
CA LYS A 355 19.05 -21.68 -36.30
C LYS A 355 17.69 -21.18 -36.80
N MET A 356 17.25 -20.04 -36.27
CA MET A 356 16.03 -19.36 -36.70
C MET A 356 16.19 -18.74 -38.10
N PRO A 357 15.09 -18.48 -38.82
CA PRO A 357 15.13 -17.78 -40.10
C PRO A 357 15.92 -16.47 -39.99
N ARG A 358 16.83 -16.24 -40.95
CA ARG A 358 17.74 -15.09 -40.95
C ARG A 358 16.95 -13.78 -40.97
N GLY A 359 17.31 -12.84 -40.10
CA GLY A 359 16.80 -11.48 -40.16
C GLY A 359 17.32 -10.73 -41.38
N VAL A 360 16.85 -9.48 -41.56
CA VAL A 360 17.32 -8.61 -42.67
C VAL A 360 18.83 -8.37 -42.58
N PHE A 361 19.37 -8.19 -41.37
CA PHE A 361 20.79 -7.91 -41.17
C PHE A 361 21.61 -9.17 -40.87
N ARG A 362 21.23 -9.91 -39.82
CA ARG A 362 21.85 -11.18 -39.41
C ARG A 362 20.78 -12.10 -38.83
#